data_AF-A0A268BQE6-F1
#
_entry.id   AF-A0A268BQE6-F1
#
_cell.length_a   1.000
_cell.length_b   1.000
_cell.length_c   1.000
_cell.angle_alpha   90.00
_cell.angle_beta   90.00
_cell.angle_gamma   90.00
#
_symmetry.space_group_name_H-M   'P 1'
#
loop_
_entity.id
_entity.type
_entity.pdbx_description
1 polymer ?
#
loop_
_entity_poly.entity_id
_entity_poly.type
_entity_poly.pdbx_seq_one_letter_code
_entity_poly.pdbx_strand_id
1 'polypeptide(L)'
;MSENKTKVHDLSFFLPSAVEEAEEVTAPISKRFKDKEGNIVPFIFKAIPTERIDELEKACTTFKNVKGQGRVKDLDTQRFYARIAVETTVYPDFRSKELREAYKTEDPVEVAKRLLSVAGEYSNLITKAMEVNGFDDTLEDLEEAAKNS
;
A
#
# COMPACT_ATOMS: atom_id res chain seq x y z
N MET A 1 44.33 31.84 5.05
CA MET A 1 42.92 32.05 4.62
C MET A 1 42.42 30.71 4.12
N SER A 2 41.67 29.98 4.95
CA SER A 2 41.10 28.69 4.57
C SER A 2 39.86 28.94 3.72
N GLU A 3 39.91 28.51 2.45
CA GLU A 3 38.78 28.57 1.53
C GLU A 3 37.62 27.72 2.07
N ASN A 4 36.57 28.40 2.49
CA ASN A 4 35.31 27.78 2.86
C ASN A 4 34.61 27.37 1.56
N LYS A 5 34.87 26.14 1.07
CA LYS A 5 34.12 25.55 -0.05
C LYS A 5 32.70 25.30 0.43
N THR A 6 31.79 26.24 0.16
CA THR A 6 30.35 26.01 0.26
C THR A 6 30.00 24.86 -0.68
N LYS A 7 29.69 23.68 -0.12
CA LYS A 7 29.08 22.59 -0.90
C LYS A 7 27.73 23.10 -1.38
N VAL A 8 27.62 23.39 -2.67
CA VAL A 8 26.33 23.69 -3.31
C VAL A 8 25.62 22.35 -3.49
N HIS A 9 24.44 22.19 -2.89
CA HIS A 9 23.61 21.01 -3.08
C HIS A 9 22.89 21.12 -4.42
N ASP A 10 23.04 20.10 -5.28
CA ASP A 10 22.34 20.01 -6.56
C ASP A 10 20.96 19.35 -6.36
N LEU A 11 19.91 20.03 -6.81
CA LEU A 11 18.52 19.60 -6.66
C LEU A 11 18.01 18.77 -7.85
N SER A 12 18.77 18.68 -8.95
CA SER A 12 18.34 18.02 -10.18
C SER A 12 17.96 16.55 -9.98
N PHE A 13 18.58 15.86 -9.02
CA PHE A 13 18.32 14.47 -8.67
C PHE A 13 16.93 14.22 -8.02
N PHE A 14 16.29 15.27 -7.49
CA PHE A 14 14.98 15.16 -6.82
C PHE A 14 13.83 15.66 -7.69
N LEU A 15 14.10 16.03 -8.94
CA LEU A 15 13.08 16.46 -9.88
C LEU A 15 12.32 15.25 -10.44
N PRO A 16 11.03 15.38 -10.79
CA PRO A 16 10.22 14.25 -11.29
C PRO A 16 10.81 13.54 -12.51
N SER A 17 11.62 14.23 -13.33
CA SER A 17 12.28 13.64 -14.49
C SER A 17 13.48 12.74 -14.15
N ALA A 18 13.99 12.81 -12.92
CA ALA A 18 15.16 12.07 -12.45
C ALA A 18 14.81 11.00 -11.41
N VAL A 19 13.61 11.02 -10.85
CA VAL A 19 13.14 10.04 -9.86
C VAL A 19 12.57 8.83 -10.59
N GLU A 20 13.02 7.64 -10.21
CA GLU A 20 12.50 6.38 -10.73
C GLU A 20 11.05 6.15 -10.24
N GLU A 21 10.18 5.69 -11.13
CA GLU A 21 8.83 5.30 -10.73
C GLU A 21 8.86 4.01 -9.91
N ALA A 22 7.98 3.91 -8.90
CA ALA A 22 7.80 2.67 -8.16
C ALA A 22 7.42 1.53 -9.13
N GLU A 23 8.19 0.44 -9.09
CA GLU A 23 7.98 -0.73 -9.94
C GLU A 23 6.80 -1.60 -9.44
N GLU A 24 6.29 -2.45 -10.33
CA GLU A 24 5.33 -3.46 -9.95
C GLU A 24 6.02 -4.64 -9.26
N VAL A 25 5.50 -5.04 -8.10
CA VAL A 25 6.02 -6.17 -7.32
C VAL A 25 5.01 -7.31 -7.35
N THR A 26 5.47 -8.52 -7.67
CA THR A 26 4.62 -9.72 -7.65
C THR A 26 4.81 -10.53 -6.36
N ALA A 27 3.73 -11.04 -5.77
CA ALA A 27 3.82 -11.93 -4.61
C ALA A 27 2.71 -13.00 -4.55
N PRO A 28 3.03 -14.25 -4.13
CA PRO A 28 2.03 -15.29 -3.94
C PRO A 28 1.31 -15.10 -2.58
N ILE A 29 0.11 -14.51 -2.60
CA ILE A 29 -0.69 -14.28 -1.38
C ILE A 29 -1.42 -15.55 -0.91
N SER A 30 -1.83 -16.39 -1.85
CA SER A 30 -2.58 -17.62 -1.57
C SER A 30 -2.10 -18.76 -2.47
N LYS A 31 -2.10 -19.97 -1.92
CA LYS A 31 -1.85 -21.21 -2.68
C LYS A 31 -3.10 -21.72 -3.41
N ARG A 32 -4.27 -21.08 -3.19
CA ARG A 32 -5.58 -21.54 -3.69
C ARG A 32 -5.87 -21.08 -5.12
N PHE A 33 -5.30 -19.95 -5.54
CA PHE A 33 -5.49 -19.42 -6.90
C PHE A 33 -4.46 -20.04 -7.83
N LYS A 34 -4.93 -20.84 -8.79
CA LYS A 34 -4.08 -21.54 -9.75
C LYS A 34 -4.56 -21.29 -11.17
N ASP A 35 -3.61 -21.23 -12.10
CA ASP A 35 -3.90 -21.16 -13.52
C ASP A 35 -4.30 -22.53 -14.09
N LYS A 36 -4.49 -22.60 -15.40
CA LYS A 36 -4.87 -23.84 -16.12
C LYS A 36 -3.78 -24.93 -16.07
N GLU A 37 -2.54 -24.55 -15.82
CA GLU A 37 -1.39 -25.45 -15.72
C GLU A 37 -1.13 -25.91 -14.28
N GLY A 38 -1.84 -25.32 -13.30
CA GLY A 38 -1.74 -25.64 -11.88
C GLY A 38 -0.72 -24.80 -11.12
N ASN A 39 -0.13 -23.78 -11.74
CA ASN A 39 0.81 -22.87 -11.10
C ASN A 39 0.05 -21.85 -10.24
N ILE A 40 0.65 -21.42 -9.13
CA ILE A 40 0.07 -20.38 -8.28
C ILE A 40 0.04 -19.06 -9.05
N VAL A 41 -1.13 -18.43 -9.07
CA VAL A 41 -1.31 -17.10 -9.66
C VAL A 41 -0.81 -16.05 -8.67
N PRO A 42 0.27 -15.31 -8.97
CA PRO A 42 0.75 -14.25 -8.09
C PRO A 42 -0.18 -13.04 -8.16
N PHE A 43 -0.18 -12.27 -7.09
CA PHE A 43 -0.78 -10.94 -7.08
C PHE A 43 0.26 -9.93 -7.54
N ILE A 44 -0.20 -8.85 -8.17
CA ILE A 44 0.64 -7.74 -8.63
C ILE A 44 0.29 -6.52 -7.78
N PHE A 45 1.31 -5.87 -7.25
CA PHE A 45 1.20 -4.70 -6.39
C PHE A 45 1.99 -3.53 -6.96
N LYS A 46 1.52 -2.31 -6.71
CA LYS A 46 2.25 -1.07 -7.00
C LYS A 46 1.97 -0.05 -5.90
N ALA A 47 3.01 0.63 -5.42
CA ALA A 47 2.85 1.69 -4.42
C ALA A 47 1.87 2.77 -4.92
N ILE A 48 1.08 3.30 -4.00
CA ILE A 48 0.18 4.43 -4.29
C ILE A 48 0.82 5.74 -3.81
N PRO A 49 0.48 6.90 -4.43
CA PRO A 49 1.04 8.18 -4.01
C PRO A 49 0.72 8.51 -2.55
N THR A 50 1.62 9.21 -1.87
CA THR A 50 1.44 9.66 -0.48
C THR A 50 0.16 10.49 -0.32
N GLU A 51 -0.14 11.38 -1.27
CA GLU A 51 -1.37 12.17 -1.25
C GLU A 51 -2.62 11.28 -1.24
N ARG A 52 -2.55 10.13 -1.93
CA ARG A 52 -3.67 9.18 -1.94
C ARG A 52 -3.82 8.50 -0.59
N ILE A 53 -2.71 8.16 0.08
CA ILE A 53 -2.74 7.60 1.44
C ILE A 53 -3.39 8.60 2.41
N ASP A 54 -3.05 9.89 2.32
CA ASP A 54 -3.65 10.95 3.15
C ASP A 54 -5.16 11.07 2.93
N GLU A 55 -5.61 10.99 1.67
CA GLU A 55 -7.03 10.97 1.33
C GLU A 55 -7.76 9.77 1.94
N LEU A 56 -7.13 8.59 1.92
CA LEU A 56 -7.66 7.38 2.54
C LEU A 56 -7.75 7.52 4.05
N GLU A 57 -6.73 8.05 4.71
CA GLU A 57 -6.71 8.24 6.17
C GLU A 57 -7.83 9.21 6.57
N LYS A 58 -7.96 10.33 5.85
CA LYS A 58 -9.02 11.31 6.09
C LYS A 58 -10.40 10.70 5.88
N ALA A 59 -10.60 9.91 4.82
CA ALA A 59 -11.87 9.26 4.54
C ALA A 59 -12.24 8.17 5.56
N CYS A 60 -11.24 7.56 6.22
CA CYS A 60 -11.44 6.59 7.30
C CYS A 60 -11.45 7.24 8.70
N THR A 61 -11.23 8.54 8.79
CA THR A 61 -11.27 9.29 10.05
C THR A 61 -12.67 9.86 10.30
N THR A 62 -13.21 9.58 11.47
CA THR A 62 -14.39 10.27 12.00
C THR A 62 -14.03 11.06 13.26
N PHE A 63 -15.01 11.74 13.84
CA PHE A 63 -14.86 12.43 15.11
C PHE A 63 -15.91 11.94 16.09
N LYS A 64 -15.48 11.61 17.31
CA LYS A 64 -16.36 11.18 18.40
C LYS A 64 -16.29 12.18 19.55
N ASN A 65 -17.40 12.39 20.23
CA ASN A 65 -17.44 13.18 21.44
C ASN A 65 -17.15 12.27 22.64
N VAL A 66 -16.04 12.50 23.32
CA VAL A 66 -15.64 11.76 24.53
C VAL A 66 -15.83 12.65 25.75
N LYS A 67 -16.57 12.15 26.74
CA LYS A 67 -16.88 12.88 27.97
C LYS A 67 -15.58 13.28 28.68
N GLY A 68 -15.41 14.58 28.94
CA GLY A 68 -14.23 15.13 29.61
C GLY A 68 -13.04 15.43 28.68
N GLN A 69 -13.07 14.99 27.42
CA GLN A 69 -12.01 15.25 26.42
C GLN A 69 -12.51 16.07 25.22
N GLY A 70 -13.83 16.20 25.04
CA GLY A 70 -14.42 16.92 23.92
C GLY A 70 -14.40 16.09 22.64
N ARG A 71 -14.26 16.77 21.50
CA ARG A 71 -14.28 16.14 20.18
C ARG A 71 -12.90 15.56 19.85
N VAL A 72 -12.79 14.24 19.75
CA VAL A 72 -11.54 13.52 19.45
C VAL A 72 -11.58 12.88 18.06
N LYS A 73 -10.42 12.80 17.40
CA LYS A 73 -10.22 12.10 16.12
C LYS A 73 -10.31 10.58 16.37
N ASP A 74 -11.04 9.87 15.51
CA ASP A 74 -11.24 8.42 15.58
C ASP A 74 -11.04 7.82 14.19
N LEU A 75 -9.85 7.25 13.97
CA LEU A 75 -9.49 6.58 12.72
C LEU A 75 -9.94 5.12 12.75
N ASP A 76 -10.70 4.70 11.74
CA ASP A 76 -10.91 3.28 11.47
C ASP A 76 -9.65 2.70 10.80
N THR A 77 -8.68 2.33 11.63
CA THR A 77 -7.38 1.81 11.20
C THR A 77 -7.53 0.54 10.35
N GLN A 78 -8.49 -0.33 10.69
CA GLN A 78 -8.71 -1.57 9.94
C GLN A 78 -9.20 -1.26 8.53
N ARG A 79 -10.16 -0.33 8.40
CA ARG A 79 -10.66 0.10 7.10
C ARG A 79 -9.61 0.86 6.31
N PHE A 80 -8.81 1.69 6.96
CA PHE A 80 -7.71 2.43 6.34
C PHE A 80 -6.70 1.50 5.67
N TYR A 81 -6.12 0.55 6.40
CA TYR A 81 -5.15 -0.39 5.82
C TYR A 81 -5.78 -1.31 4.78
N ALA A 82 -7.03 -1.73 4.97
CA ALA A 82 -7.74 -2.50 3.96
C ALA A 82 -7.90 -1.74 2.63
N ARG A 83 -8.18 -0.43 2.69
CA ARG A 83 -8.31 0.40 1.48
C ARG A 83 -6.98 0.65 0.80
N ILE A 84 -5.89 0.86 1.55
CA ILE A 84 -4.55 0.91 0.97
C ILE A 84 -4.27 -0.41 0.25
N ALA A 85 -4.47 -1.56 0.91
CA ALA A 85 -4.22 -2.85 0.28
C ALA A 85 -5.02 -3.10 -1.00
N VAL A 86 -6.30 -2.69 -1.02
CA VAL A 86 -7.12 -2.74 -2.23
C VAL A 86 -6.54 -1.88 -3.36
N GLU A 87 -6.12 -0.64 -3.07
CA GLU A 87 -5.66 0.29 -4.11
C GLU A 87 -4.21 0.02 -4.56
N THR A 88 -3.39 -0.56 -3.69
CA THR A 88 -2.04 -1.06 -3.99
C THR A 88 -2.06 -2.34 -4.84
N THR A 89 -3.14 -3.14 -4.78
CA THR A 89 -3.25 -4.37 -5.57
C THR A 89 -3.73 -4.06 -6.99
N VAL A 90 -2.82 -4.19 -7.96
CA VAL A 90 -3.10 -4.02 -9.40
C VAL A 90 -3.82 -5.25 -9.95
N TYR A 91 -3.39 -6.45 -9.54
CA TYR A 91 -4.02 -7.70 -9.96
C TYR A 91 -4.09 -8.70 -8.78
N PRO A 92 -5.28 -9.25 -8.47
CA PRO A 92 -6.58 -8.91 -9.05
C PRO A 92 -7.08 -7.53 -8.61
N ASP A 93 -7.69 -6.76 -9.53
CA ASP A 93 -8.32 -5.48 -9.19
C ASP A 93 -9.66 -5.72 -8.49
N PHE A 94 -9.69 -5.58 -7.15
CA PHE A 94 -10.89 -5.75 -6.33
C PHE A 94 -12.01 -4.76 -6.64
N ARG A 95 -11.72 -3.68 -7.39
CA ARG A 95 -12.72 -2.68 -7.83
C ARG A 95 -13.38 -3.07 -9.15
N SER A 96 -12.84 -4.09 -9.83
CA SER A 96 -13.39 -4.57 -11.09
C SER A 96 -14.86 -4.94 -10.94
N LYS A 97 -15.65 -4.60 -11.97
CA LYS A 97 -17.08 -4.90 -12.02
C LYS A 97 -17.32 -6.41 -11.92
N GLU A 98 -16.49 -7.19 -12.61
CA GLU A 98 -16.55 -8.65 -12.61
C GLU A 98 -16.45 -9.23 -11.19
N LEU A 99 -15.46 -8.82 -10.40
CA LEU A 99 -15.32 -9.34 -9.03
C LEU A 99 -16.42 -8.83 -8.11
N ARG A 100 -16.81 -7.55 -8.21
CA ARG A 100 -17.92 -7.01 -7.40
C ARG A 100 -19.25 -7.74 -7.66
N GLU A 101 -19.55 -8.05 -8.92
CA GLU A 101 -20.73 -8.83 -9.29
C GLU A 101 -20.63 -10.30 -8.83
N ALA A 102 -19.49 -10.96 -9.07
CA ALA A 102 -19.26 -12.34 -8.68
C ALA A 102 -19.36 -12.54 -7.15
N TYR A 103 -18.78 -11.61 -6.40
CA TYR A 103 -18.80 -11.63 -4.93
C TYR A 103 -20.01 -10.90 -4.34
N LYS A 104 -20.92 -10.35 -5.15
CA LYS A 104 -22.20 -9.72 -4.73
C LYS A 104 -22.02 -8.62 -3.68
N THR A 105 -21.10 -7.70 -3.94
CA THR A 105 -20.86 -6.54 -3.09
C THR A 105 -20.25 -5.42 -3.91
N GLU A 106 -20.71 -4.19 -3.68
CA GLU A 106 -20.11 -3.00 -4.31
C GLU A 106 -18.83 -2.54 -3.61
N ASP A 107 -18.59 -3.02 -2.38
CA ASP A 107 -17.44 -2.65 -1.58
C ASP A 107 -16.20 -3.49 -1.94
N PRO A 108 -15.14 -2.91 -2.52
CA PRO A 108 -13.92 -3.64 -2.88
C PRO A 108 -13.20 -4.28 -1.68
N VAL A 109 -13.30 -3.69 -0.48
CA VAL A 109 -12.71 -4.30 0.73
C VAL A 109 -13.43 -5.60 1.08
N GLU A 110 -14.75 -5.63 0.89
CA GLU A 110 -15.54 -6.84 1.09
C GLU A 110 -15.28 -7.88 -0.01
N VAL A 111 -15.05 -7.44 -1.27
CA VAL A 111 -14.56 -8.34 -2.34
C VAL A 111 -13.25 -9.00 -1.91
N ALA A 112 -12.26 -8.23 -1.44
CA ALA A 112 -10.98 -8.76 -1.00
C ALA A 112 -11.13 -9.77 0.14
N LYS A 113 -11.98 -9.49 1.15
CA LYS A 113 -12.26 -10.41 2.26
C LYS A 113 -12.94 -11.71 1.81
N ARG A 114 -13.89 -11.63 0.87
CA ARG A 114 -14.60 -12.82 0.35
C ARG A 114 -13.70 -13.66 -0.54
N LEU A 115 -12.87 -13.03 -1.37
CA LEU A 115 -11.89 -13.71 -2.21
C LEU A 115 -10.83 -14.40 -1.33
N LEU A 116 -10.23 -13.65 -0.40
CA LEU A 116 -9.26 -14.14 0.60
C LEU A 116 -9.98 -14.62 1.87
N SER A 117 -10.89 -15.57 1.69
CA SER A 117 -11.73 -16.11 2.77
C SER A 117 -10.97 -16.80 3.90
N VAL A 118 -9.67 -17.03 3.76
CA VAL A 118 -8.78 -17.53 4.82
C VAL A 118 -8.09 -16.33 5.46
N ALA A 119 -8.29 -16.13 6.76
CA ALA A 119 -7.82 -14.93 7.48
C ALA A 119 -6.31 -14.66 7.31
N GLY A 120 -5.49 -15.71 7.27
CA GLY A 120 -4.05 -15.57 7.04
C GLY A 120 -3.71 -15.01 5.65
N GLU A 121 -4.46 -15.37 4.61
CA GLU A 121 -4.23 -14.84 3.25
C GLU A 121 -4.63 -13.37 3.17
N TYR A 122 -5.75 -12.98 3.80
CA TYR A 122 -6.13 -11.57 3.90
C TYR A 122 -5.09 -10.77 4.69
N SER A 123 -4.57 -11.32 5.80
CA SER A 123 -3.48 -10.70 6.55
C SER A 123 -2.23 -10.50 5.69
N ASN A 124 -1.84 -11.52 4.91
CA ASN A 124 -0.70 -11.45 4.00
C ASN A 124 -0.88 -10.36 2.93
N LEU A 125 -2.10 -10.18 2.41
CA LEU A 125 -2.41 -9.08 1.48
C LEU A 125 -2.13 -7.72 2.12
N ILE A 126 -2.63 -7.50 3.34
CA ILE A 126 -2.43 -6.24 4.05
C ILE A 126 -0.94 -6.00 4.29
N THR A 127 -0.22 -6.99 4.84
CA THR A 127 1.21 -6.89 5.10
C THR A 127 1.99 -6.58 3.84
N LYS A 128 1.77 -7.33 2.75
CA LYS A 128 2.50 -7.10 1.50
C LYS A 128 2.21 -5.72 0.91
N ALA A 129 0.97 -5.24 1.04
CA ALA A 129 0.65 -3.89 0.57
C ALA A 129 1.32 -2.80 1.42
N MET A 130 1.52 -2.99 2.72
CA MET A 130 2.27 -2.04 3.56
C MET A 130 3.75 -2.02 3.19
N GLU A 131 4.35 -3.20 3.03
CA GLU A 131 5.73 -3.38 2.56
C GLU A 131 5.96 -2.67 1.22
N VAL A 132 5.06 -2.87 0.24
CA VAL A 132 5.18 -2.23 -1.09
C VAL A 132 5.06 -0.70 -1.02
N ASN A 133 4.40 -0.14 -0.01
CA ASN A 133 4.33 1.31 0.20
C ASN A 133 5.46 1.82 1.13
N GLY A 134 6.46 1.00 1.44
CA GLY A 134 7.62 1.38 2.25
C GLY A 134 7.32 1.64 3.72
N PHE A 135 6.20 1.15 4.25
CA PHE A 135 5.86 1.35 5.68
C PHE A 135 6.73 0.52 6.63
N ASP A 136 7.38 -0.52 6.10
CA ASP A 136 8.27 -1.40 6.86
C ASP A 136 9.76 -1.09 6.63
N ASP A 137 10.07 -0.13 5.75
CA ASP A 137 11.46 0.25 5.44
C ASP A 137 12.10 0.98 6.63
N THR A 138 13.26 0.50 7.06
CA THR A 138 14.05 1.17 8.09
C THR A 138 15.09 2.10 7.46
N LEU A 139 15.64 3.02 8.26
CA LEU A 139 16.77 3.84 7.82
C LEU A 139 17.98 2.96 7.46
N GLU A 140 18.18 1.85 8.17
CA GLU A 140 19.25 0.89 7.88
C GLU A 140 19.05 0.22 6.51
N ASP A 141 17.82 -0.16 6.15
CA ASP A 141 17.52 -0.76 4.83
C ASP A 141 17.85 0.23 3.69
N LEU A 142 17.50 1.50 3.87
CA LEU A 142 17.77 2.57 2.90
C LEU A 142 19.27 2.87 2.78
N GLU A 143 20.01 2.84 3.89
CA GLU A 143 21.47 3.00 3.90
C GLU A 143 22.19 1.85 3.18
N GLU A 144 21.74 0.61 3.36
CA GLU A 144 22.29 -0.55 2.67
C GLU A 144 21.98 -0.52 1.16
N ALA A 145 20.78 -0.08 0.76
CA ALA A 145 20.47 0.14 -0.65
C ALA A 145 21.42 1.17 -1.29
N ALA A 146 21.70 2.28 -0.61
CA ALA A 146 22.60 3.32 -1.10
C ALA A 146 24.09 2.90 -1.22
N LYS A 147 24.50 1.85 -0.50
CA LYS A 147 25.87 1.28 -0.62
C LYS A 147 26.01 0.33 -1.79
N ASN A 148 24.90 -0.24 -2.25
CA ASN A 148 24.86 -1.27 -3.30
C ASN A 148 24.42 -0.72 -4.67
N SER A 149 24.12 0.58 -4.75
CA SER A 149 23.80 1.33 -5.98
C SER A 149 25.02 1.96 -6.64
#